data_AF-A0A966SSR9-F1
#
_entry.id   AF-A0A966SSR9-F1
#
_cell.length_a   1.000
_cell.length_b   1.000
_cell.length_c   1.000
_cell.angle_alpha   90.00
_cell.angle_beta   90.00
_cell.angle_gamma   90.00
#
_symmetry.space_group_name_H-M   'P 1'
#
loop_
_entity.id
_entity.type
_entity.pdbx_description
1 polymer ?
#
loop_
_entity_poly.entity_id
_entity_poly.type
_entity_poly.pdbx_seq_one_letter_code
_entity_poly.pdbx_strand_id
1 'polypeptide(L)' 'HPEAPEGWTFTTCLRGQPIQVKDIPPAPAVLHNLEAFADAALGRAPYPVPREQMIANVSALEAVIRSAKSGQVEPVQG' A
#
# COMPACT_ATOMS: atom_id res chain seq x y z
N HIS A 1 -11.68 5.25 11.69
CA HIS A 1 -11.13 3.88 11.92
C HIS A 1 -11.66 2.97 10.80
N PRO A 2 -10.99 1.87 10.37
CA PRO A 2 -11.46 1.04 9.24
C PRO A 2 -12.97 0.70 9.17
N GLU A 3 -13.68 0.51 10.28
CA GLU A 3 -15.16 0.31 10.27
C GLU A 3 -15.99 1.57 9.99
N ALA A 4 -15.41 2.76 10.15
CA ALA A 4 -16.00 4.06 9.85
C ALA A 4 -14.91 4.94 9.23
N PRO A 5 -14.57 4.72 7.94
CA PRO A 5 -13.53 5.48 7.28
C PRO A 5 -13.98 6.94 7.13
N GLU A 6 -13.09 7.85 7.49
CA GLU A 6 -13.23 9.26 7.17
C GLU A 6 -12.38 9.54 5.92
N GLY A 7 -12.81 10.49 5.12
CA GLY A 7 -12.04 10.93 3.95
C GLY A 7 -10.73 11.59 4.38
N TRP A 8 -9.93 11.99 3.40
CA TRP A 8 -8.63 12.60 3.64
C TRP A 8 -8.49 13.87 2.82
N THR A 9 -8.01 14.94 3.41
CA THR A 9 -7.46 16.06 2.64
C THR A 9 -5.98 15.78 2.39
N PHE A 10 -5.64 15.51 1.14
CA PHE A 10 -4.29 15.17 0.70
C PHE A 10 -3.62 16.38 0.06
N THR A 11 -2.52 16.84 0.68
CA THR A 11 -1.73 17.98 0.19
C THR A 11 -0.39 17.50 -0.36
N THR A 12 -0.07 17.91 -1.58
CA THR A 12 1.19 17.58 -2.26
C THR A 12 1.98 18.84 -2.56
N CYS A 13 3.25 18.86 -2.15
CA CYS A 13 4.20 19.95 -2.40
C CYS A 13 5.44 19.40 -3.12
N LEU A 14 5.38 19.33 -4.45
CA LEU A 14 6.53 18.88 -5.24
C LEU A 14 7.43 20.07 -5.60
N ARG A 15 8.75 19.85 -5.60
CA ARG A 15 9.73 20.90 -5.94
C ARG A 15 9.44 21.47 -7.32
N GLY A 16 9.31 22.79 -7.41
CA GLY A 16 9.05 23.50 -8.67
C GLY A 16 7.62 23.38 -9.20
N GLN A 17 6.70 22.79 -8.41
CA GLN A 17 5.29 22.67 -8.75
C GLN A 17 4.44 23.49 -7.78
N PRO A 18 3.28 24.02 -8.21
CA PRO A 18 2.28 24.57 -7.30
C PRO A 18 1.82 23.52 -6.28
N ILE A 19 1.46 23.96 -5.09
CA ILE A 19 0.83 23.10 -4.08
C ILE A 19 -0.49 22.58 -4.65
N GLN A 20 -0.73 21.28 -4.51
CA GLN A 20 -1.99 20.66 -4.85
C GLN A 20 -2.68 20.15 -3.58
N VAL A 21 -3.98 20.42 -3.47
CA VAL A 21 -4.83 19.91 -2.40
C VAL A 21 -5.96 19.13 -3.05
N LYS A 22 -6.19 17.90 -2.57
CA LYS A 22 -7.26 17.02 -3.06
C LYS A 22 -7.95 16.35 -1.89
N ASP A 23 -9.28 16.43 -1.87
CA ASP A 23 -10.07 15.61 -0.97
C ASP A 23 -10.27 14.20 -1.56
N ILE A 24 -9.99 13.20 -0.74
CA ILE A 24 -10.18 11.78 -1.02
C ILE A 24 -11.37 11.33 -0.18
N PRO A 25 -12.45 10.80 -0.79
CA PRO A 25 -13.62 10.37 -0.04
C PRO A 25 -13.31 9.16 0.85
N PRO A 26 -14.12 8.90 1.89
CA PRO A 26 -14.13 7.61 2.57
C PRO A 26 -14.17 6.43 1.61
N ALA A 27 -13.44 5.36 1.93
CA ALA A 27 -13.48 4.11 1.18
C ALA A 27 -13.54 2.90 2.13
N PRO A 28 -14.42 1.91 1.89
CA PRO A 28 -14.52 0.70 2.71
C PRO A 28 -13.42 -0.30 2.31
N ALA A 29 -12.15 0.07 2.52
CA ALA A 29 -10.98 -0.65 2.02
C ALA A 29 -10.95 -2.13 2.45
N VAL A 30 -11.40 -2.45 3.67
CA VAL A 30 -11.48 -3.84 4.17
C VAL A 30 -12.48 -4.66 3.37
N LEU A 31 -13.69 -4.12 3.12
CA LEU A 31 -14.70 -4.80 2.33
C LEU A 31 -14.20 -5.04 0.90
N HIS A 32 -13.65 -4.01 0.25
CA HIS A 32 -13.08 -4.14 -1.09
C HIS A 32 -11.99 -5.20 -1.17
N ASN A 33 -11.17 -5.32 -0.12
CA ASN A 33 -10.12 -6.33 -0.07
C ASN A 33 -10.70 -7.75 -0.04
N LEU A 34 -11.72 -7.98 0.78
CA LEU A 34 -12.39 -9.28 0.92
C LEU A 34 -13.17 -9.67 -0.34
N GLU A 35 -13.85 -8.71 -0.98
CA GLU A 35 -14.55 -8.92 -2.25
C GLU A 35 -13.56 -9.31 -3.36
N ALA A 36 -12.43 -8.59 -3.45
CA ALA A 36 -11.38 -8.92 -4.41
C ALA A 36 -10.74 -10.29 -4.15
N PHE A 37 -10.60 -10.68 -2.88
CA PHE A 37 -10.15 -12.02 -2.52
C PHE A 37 -11.16 -13.10 -2.97
N ALA A 38 -12.46 -12.87 -2.72
CA ALA A 38 -13.52 -13.79 -3.16
C ALA A 38 -13.57 -13.92 -4.69
N ASP A 39 -13.41 -12.82 -5.42
CA ASP A 39 -13.33 -12.82 -6.88
C ASP A 39 -12.16 -13.65 -7.39
N ALA A 40 -10.98 -13.50 -6.79
CA ALA A 40 -9.80 -14.28 -7.13
C ALA A 40 -9.95 -15.78 -6.81
N ALA A 41 -10.49 -16.10 -5.64
CA ALA A 41 -10.73 -17.49 -5.22
C ALA A 41 -11.74 -18.20 -6.13
N LEU A 42 -12.73 -17.48 -6.65
CA LEU A 42 -13.73 -17.99 -7.59
C LEU A 42 -13.30 -17.91 -9.07
N GLY A 43 -12.11 -17.38 -9.36
CA GLY A 43 -11.60 -17.22 -10.73
C GLY A 43 -12.30 -16.14 -11.55
N ARG A 44 -13.01 -15.19 -10.91
CA ARG A 44 -13.74 -14.11 -11.57
C ARG A 44 -12.84 -12.96 -12.02
N ALA A 45 -11.81 -12.64 -11.23
CA ALA A 45 -10.81 -11.62 -11.53
C ALA A 45 -9.50 -11.94 -10.80
N PRO A 46 -8.32 -11.51 -11.29
CA PRO A 46 -7.08 -11.62 -10.52
C PRO A 46 -7.15 -10.74 -9.26
N TYR A 47 -6.55 -11.21 -8.16
CA TYR A 47 -6.41 -10.39 -6.96
C TYR A 47 -5.54 -9.15 -7.28
N PRO A 48 -5.89 -7.94 -6.81
CA PRO A 48 -5.27 -6.69 -7.27
C PRO A 48 -3.83 -6.49 -6.83
N VAL A 49 -3.30 -7.35 -5.95
CA VAL A 49 -1.89 -7.36 -5.55
C VAL A 49 -1.24 -8.64 -6.09
N PRO A 50 -0.44 -8.58 -7.17
CA PRO A 50 0.30 -9.73 -7.67
C PRO A 50 1.22 -10.34 -6.63
N ARG A 51 1.44 -11.66 -6.71
CA ARG A 51 2.31 -12.41 -5.78
C ARG A 51 3.72 -11.81 -5.68
N GLU A 52 4.29 -11.41 -6.81
CA GLU A 52 5.62 -10.79 -6.85
C GLU A 52 5.69 -9.50 -6.02
N GLN A 53 4.61 -8.70 -6.03
CA GLN A 53 4.52 -7.49 -5.21
C GLN A 53 4.35 -7.82 -3.73
N MET A 54 3.63 -8.89 -3.39
CA MET A 54 3.53 -9.36 -1.99
C MET A 54 4.91 -9.76 -1.45
N ILE A 55 5.70 -10.50 -2.24
CA ILE A 55 7.06 -10.89 -1.88
C ILE A 55 7.93 -9.65 -1.74
N ALA A 56 7.93 -8.76 -2.74
CA ALA A 56 8.72 -7.53 -2.70
C ALA A 56 8.40 -6.65 -1.46
N ASN A 57 7.13 -6.61 -1.04
CA ASN A 57 6.72 -5.87 0.15
C ASN A 57 7.32 -6.46 1.44
N VAL A 58 7.34 -7.79 1.57
CA VAL A 58 7.97 -8.47 2.72
C VAL A 58 9.49 -8.26 2.68
N SER A 59 10.12 -8.49 1.53
CA SER A 59 11.56 -8.29 1.34
C SER A 59 12.03 -6.88 1.68
N ALA A 60 11.23 -5.87 1.34
CA ALA A 60 11.51 -4.47 1.69
C ALA A 60 11.43 -4.24 3.20
N LEU A 61 10.41 -4.76 3.88
CA LEU A 61 10.28 -4.66 5.33
C LEU A 61 11.47 -5.33 6.04
N GLU A 62 11.89 -6.50 5.59
CA GLU A 62 13.06 -7.19 6.14
C GLU A 62 14.35 -6.40 5.96
N ALA A 63 14.54 -5.76 4.79
CA ALA A 63 15.69 -4.89 4.54
C ALA A 63 15.69 -3.67 5.48
N VAL A 64 14.53 -3.05 5.71
CA VAL A 64 14.38 -1.95 6.68
C VAL A 64 14.75 -2.41 8.09
N ILE A 65 14.31 -3.60 8.51
CA ILE A 65 14.65 -4.17 9.82
C ILE A 65 16.16 -4.42 9.95
N ARG A 66 16.81 -4.99 8.92
CA ARG A 66 18.27 -5.20 8.90
C ARG A 66 18.99 -3.85 8.98
N SER A 67 18.54 -2.86 8.21
CA SER A 67 19.15 -1.53 8.13
C SER A 67 19.04 -0.79 9.47
N ALA A 68 17.88 -0.85 10.12
CA ALA A 68 17.69 -0.28 11.46
C ALA A 68 18.62 -0.92 12.50
N LYS A 69 18.90 -2.21 12.36
CA LYS A 69 19.80 -2.95 13.26
C LYS A 69 21.28 -2.66 12.97
N SER A 70 21.68 -2.55 11.70
CA SER A 70 23.08 -2.38 11.30
C SER A 70 23.52 -0.92 11.22
N GLY A 71 22.58 0.03 11.08
CA GLY A 71 22.87 1.44 10.82
C GLY A 71 23.42 1.69 9.42
N GLN A 72 23.32 0.72 8.51
CA GLN A 72 23.85 0.78 7.14
C GLN A 72 22.74 0.61 6.11
N VAL A 73 23.06 0.95 4.85
CA VAL A 73 22.20 0.62 3.71
C VAL A 73 22.24 -0.89 3.49
N GLU A 74 21.07 -1.53 3.54
CA GLU A 74 20.91 -2.98 3.33
C GLU A 74 20.16 -3.24 2.02
N PRO A 75 20.60 -4.20 1.18
CA PRO A 75 19.89 -4.52 -0.04
C PRO A 75 18.56 -5.21 0.24
N VAL A 76 17.58 -4.94 -0.62
CA VAL A 76 16.33 -5.70 -0.71
C VAL A 76 16.63 -7.02 -1.42
N GLN A 77 16.29 -8.14 -0.79
CA GLN A 77 16.55 -9.49 -1.31
C GLN A 77 15.22 -10.10 -1.75
N GLY A 78 15.11 -10.48 -3.04
CA GLY A 78 13.91 -11.08 -3.64
C GLY A 78 14.04 -12.58 -3.83
#